data_AF-A0A484F647-F1
#
_entry.id   AF-A0A484F647-F1
#
_cell.length_a   1.000
_cell.length_b   1.000
_cell.length_c   1.000
_cell.angle_alpha   90.00
_cell.angle_beta   90.00
_cell.angle_gamma   90.00
#
_symmetry.space_group_name_H-M   'P 1'
#
loop_
_entity.id
_entity.type
_entity.pdbx_description
1 polymer ?
#
loop_
_entity_poly.entity_id
_entity_poly.type
_entity_poly.pdbx_seq_one_letter_code
_entity_poly.pdbx_strand_id
1 'polypeptide(L)'
;MSFNKVDQRDLYRCVSCGNCRSVCPAFEQTGRESKNTRGRILIIRDVCEGKLDDASVFDSINTCTTCGYCAVTCPAGVHPPDLVEGARCGLVAGGKMTPTQMKIRDTVTQYSNTLGDAGSRLGWLEGTGLVLPENPKAVYFVGCLDTYRYPETAVNTYRILNSMGVGLLNDEKCCASPLLRLGFVNEADALMKHNIDQIKMSGADTIIAGCAGCYNTLKNNYDLDGVNVVTVSEYLVSHLDDLKKSGLGKLDLKITYHDPCHSGRHNNIFDEPRALIHEIVGKDNLIEMATIREKSRCCGGGGGVRSGYNDLSLAMAKRRLEDVPKGVDYIVTTCPLCLRNLRDAGGDIPVIDLIELIKMAKN
;
A
#
# COMPACT_ATOMS: atom_id res chain seq x y z
N MET A 1 28.04 1.85 10.85
CA MET A 1 26.71 1.88 10.19
C MET A 1 26.55 3.22 9.53
N SER A 2 25.99 3.29 8.32
CA SER A 2 25.71 4.57 7.65
C SER A 2 24.22 4.87 7.75
N PHE A 3 23.86 5.92 8.49
CA PHE A 3 22.47 6.39 8.64
C PHE A 3 22.19 7.63 7.79
N ASN A 4 22.89 7.77 6.65
CA ASN A 4 22.80 8.93 5.77
C ASN A 4 21.39 9.16 5.17
N LYS A 5 20.49 8.17 5.29
CA LYS A 5 19.08 8.25 4.89
C LYS A 5 18.14 8.72 6.01
N VAL A 6 18.64 8.93 7.23
CA VAL A 6 17.87 9.55 8.33
C VAL A 6 18.14 11.05 8.31
N ASP A 7 17.10 11.85 8.08
CA ASP A 7 17.22 13.30 8.21
C ASP A 7 17.39 13.68 9.69
N GLN A 8 18.61 14.09 10.03
CA GLN A 8 18.97 14.51 11.38
C GLN A 8 18.14 15.72 11.83
N ARG A 9 17.77 16.65 10.94
CA ARG A 9 16.97 17.82 11.32
C ARG A 9 15.60 17.40 11.80
N ASP A 10 14.96 16.48 11.08
CA ASP A 10 13.65 15.94 11.44
C ASP A 10 13.71 15.14 12.75
N LEU A 11 14.81 14.40 12.98
CA LEU A 11 15.07 13.68 14.22
C LEU A 11 15.08 14.61 15.44
N TYR A 12 15.77 15.76 15.35
CA TYR A 12 15.85 16.76 16.44
C TYR A 12 14.64 17.71 16.50
N ARG A 13 13.80 17.76 15.46
CA ARG A 13 12.55 18.53 15.47
C ARG A 13 11.49 17.91 16.39
N CYS A 14 11.60 16.62 16.70
CA CYS A 14 10.69 15.94 17.61
C CYS A 14 10.78 16.48 19.05
N VAL A 15 9.74 17.22 19.48
CA VAL A 15 9.62 17.74 20.86
C VAL A 15 9.02 16.74 21.87
N SER A 16 8.85 15.47 21.48
CA SER A 16 8.33 14.40 22.35
C SER A 16 6.96 14.65 23.00
N CYS A 17 6.09 15.49 22.40
CA CYS A 17 4.80 15.89 22.97
C CYS A 17 3.80 14.74 23.17
N GLY A 18 3.90 13.67 22.38
CA GLY A 18 3.06 12.47 22.54
C GLY A 18 1.79 12.41 21.70
N ASN A 19 1.48 13.37 20.82
CA ASN A 19 0.32 13.24 19.91
C ASN A 19 0.40 11.99 19.03
N CYS A 20 1.59 11.66 18.54
CA CYS A 20 1.80 10.45 17.73
C CYS A 20 1.61 9.15 18.52
N ARG A 21 1.70 9.20 19.86
CA ARG A 21 1.51 8.04 20.75
C ARG A 21 0.04 7.61 20.78
N SER A 22 -0.89 8.56 20.88
CA SER A 22 -2.33 8.26 21.00
C SER A 22 -2.94 7.66 19.73
N VAL A 23 -2.31 7.87 18.58
CA VAL A 23 -2.78 7.38 17.28
C VAL A 23 -1.98 6.19 16.74
N CYS A 24 -0.92 5.76 17.43
CA CYS A 24 -0.04 4.71 16.92
C CYS A 24 -0.71 3.33 17.06
N PRO A 25 -1.04 2.63 15.97
CA PRO A 25 -1.75 1.37 16.06
C PRO A 25 -0.91 0.24 16.68
N ALA A 26 0.43 0.27 16.49
CA ALA A 26 1.31 -0.66 17.17
C ALA A 26 1.37 -0.41 18.69
N PHE A 27 1.26 0.84 19.13
CA PHE A 27 1.21 1.18 20.55
C PHE A 27 -0.11 0.77 21.19
N GLU A 28 -1.22 1.00 20.49
CA GLU A 28 -2.56 0.60 20.95
C GLU A 28 -2.63 -0.89 21.29
N GLN A 29 -1.93 -1.74 20.54
CA GLN A 29 -1.90 -3.18 20.80
C GLN A 29 -0.83 -3.61 21.81
N THR A 30 0.30 -2.92 21.89
CA THR A 30 1.44 -3.38 22.70
C THR A 30 1.56 -2.70 24.05
N GLY A 31 1.04 -1.48 24.22
CA GLY A 31 1.24 -0.64 25.40
C GLY A 31 2.71 -0.24 25.67
N ARG A 32 3.65 -0.61 24.79
CA ARG A 32 5.10 -0.40 25.01
C ARG A 32 5.57 0.91 24.38
N GLU A 33 6.17 1.78 25.17
CA GLU A 33 6.67 3.08 24.67
C GLU A 33 7.69 2.94 23.54
N SER A 34 8.57 1.93 23.60
CA SER A 34 9.54 1.64 22.55
C SER A 34 8.90 1.24 21.20
N LYS A 35 7.62 0.84 21.20
CA LYS A 35 6.85 0.44 20.02
C LYS A 35 5.82 1.49 19.59
N ASN A 36 5.95 2.73 20.07
CA ASN A 36 5.22 3.89 19.54
C ASN A 36 6.14 4.82 18.76
N THR A 37 5.57 5.83 18.10
CA THR A 37 6.36 6.72 17.24
C THR A 37 7.40 7.54 17.99
N ARG A 38 7.07 8.18 19.12
CA ARG A 38 8.05 9.00 19.86
C ARG A 38 9.17 8.14 20.43
N GLY A 39 8.85 6.96 20.96
CA GLY A 39 9.85 6.03 21.47
C GLY A 39 10.77 5.53 20.37
N ARG A 40 10.23 5.22 19.18
CA ARG A 40 11.04 4.90 18.00
C ARG A 40 11.98 6.03 17.61
N ILE A 41 11.52 7.28 17.62
CA ILE A 41 12.39 8.42 17.28
C ILE A 41 13.56 8.53 18.27
N LEU A 42 13.31 8.36 19.57
CA LEU A 42 14.38 8.35 20.58
C LEU A 42 15.37 7.20 20.34
N ILE A 43 14.87 6.00 20.08
CA ILE A 43 15.68 4.82 19.77
C ILE A 43 16.51 5.06 18.50
N ILE A 44 15.90 5.60 17.44
CA ILE A 44 16.60 5.91 16.18
C ILE A 44 17.73 6.91 16.43
N ARG A 45 17.50 7.92 17.27
CA ARG A 45 18.55 8.87 17.65
C ARG A 45 19.71 8.18 18.35
N ASP A 46 19.43 7.40 19.38
CA ASP A 46 20.47 6.73 20.16
C ASP A 46 21.23 5.71 19.31
N VAL A 47 20.57 5.07 18.35
CA VAL A 47 21.20 4.20 17.33
C VAL A 47 22.09 5.00 16.38
N CYS A 48 21.65 6.16 15.88
CA CYS A 48 22.45 7.02 15.01
C CYS A 48 23.69 7.57 15.72
N GLU A 49 23.58 7.84 17.02
CA GLU A 49 24.68 8.33 17.87
C GLU A 49 25.60 7.20 18.36
N GLY A 50 25.32 5.94 18.04
CA GLY A 50 26.11 4.78 18.47
C GLY A 50 25.96 4.45 19.96
N LYS A 51 24.94 4.97 20.63
CA LYS A 51 24.65 4.72 22.05
C LYS A 51 23.86 3.44 22.28
N LEU A 52 23.13 2.97 21.27
CA LEU A 52 22.28 1.79 21.36
C LEU A 52 22.45 0.91 20.12
N ASP A 53 22.82 -0.34 20.31
CA ASP A 53 23.11 -1.24 19.19
C ASP A 53 22.70 -2.71 19.42
N ASP A 54 21.95 -2.99 20.48
CA ASP A 54 21.52 -4.34 20.83
C ASP A 54 20.25 -4.79 20.06
N ALA A 55 19.92 -6.07 20.20
CA ALA A 55 18.83 -6.69 19.46
C ALA A 55 17.42 -6.15 19.80
N SER A 56 17.23 -5.52 20.96
CA SER A 56 15.93 -4.96 21.39
C SER A 56 15.47 -3.77 20.53
N VAL A 57 16.40 -3.13 19.82
CA VAL A 57 16.13 -2.07 18.84
C VAL A 57 15.32 -2.57 17.66
N PHE A 58 15.58 -3.80 17.19
CA PHE A 58 14.97 -4.34 15.98
C PHE A 58 13.45 -4.40 16.08
N ASP A 59 12.94 -4.96 17.17
CA ASP A 59 11.50 -5.07 17.39
C ASP A 59 10.84 -3.70 17.52
N SER A 60 11.53 -2.75 18.13
CA SER A 60 11.03 -1.38 18.27
C SER A 60 10.84 -0.73 16.91
N ILE A 61 11.83 -0.81 16.02
CA ILE A 61 11.79 -0.19 14.69
C ILE A 61 10.92 -1.00 13.70
N ASN A 62 11.02 -2.33 13.70
CA ASN A 62 10.41 -3.19 12.69
C ASN A 62 8.93 -3.52 12.94
N THR A 63 8.39 -3.19 14.12
CA THR A 63 6.93 -3.25 14.38
C THR A 63 6.16 -2.05 13.81
N CYS A 64 6.84 -1.07 13.20
CA CYS A 64 6.19 0.06 12.53
C CYS A 64 5.66 -0.35 11.15
N THR A 65 4.40 -0.06 10.83
CA THR A 65 3.84 -0.30 9.49
C THR A 65 4.12 0.83 8.49
N THR A 66 4.83 1.88 8.92
CA THR A 66 5.10 3.13 8.17
C THR A 66 3.86 3.82 7.62
N CYS A 67 2.70 3.59 8.25
CA CYS A 67 1.43 4.10 7.74
C CYS A 67 1.33 5.64 7.71
N GLY A 68 2.02 6.36 8.60
CA GLY A 68 2.07 7.83 8.57
C GLY A 68 1.02 8.59 9.40
N TYR A 69 0.23 7.94 10.26
CA TYR A 69 -0.80 8.64 11.05
C TYR A 69 -0.13 9.61 12.05
N CYS A 70 1.03 9.18 12.54
CA CYS A 70 1.89 10.02 13.35
C CYS A 70 2.40 11.28 12.64
N ALA A 71 2.57 11.27 11.32
CA ALA A 71 2.99 12.44 10.55
C ALA A 71 1.85 13.46 10.47
N VAL A 72 0.64 12.99 10.14
CA VAL A 72 -0.58 13.82 10.07
C VAL A 72 -0.87 14.55 11.38
N THR A 73 -0.66 13.89 12.53
CA THR A 73 -0.95 14.48 13.85
C THR A 73 0.23 15.25 14.46
N CYS A 74 1.39 15.29 13.80
CA CYS A 74 2.60 15.87 14.38
C CYS A 74 2.52 17.41 14.37
N PRO A 75 2.44 18.09 15.54
CA PRO A 75 2.42 19.55 15.57
C PRO A 75 3.77 20.16 15.19
N ALA A 76 4.84 19.38 15.30
CA ALA A 76 6.18 19.80 14.94
C ALA A 76 6.52 19.54 13.46
N GLY A 77 5.62 18.95 12.66
CA GLY A 77 5.88 18.68 11.25
C GLY A 77 7.06 17.72 11.01
N VAL A 78 7.25 16.74 11.90
CA VAL A 78 8.17 15.62 11.66
C VAL A 78 7.48 14.62 10.74
N HIS A 79 8.24 13.94 9.87
CA HIS A 79 7.75 12.80 9.09
C HIS A 79 8.34 11.46 9.60
N PRO A 80 7.73 10.81 10.61
CA PRO A 80 8.31 9.61 11.22
C PRO A 80 8.44 8.36 10.32
N PRO A 81 7.60 8.13 9.29
CA PRO A 81 7.84 7.04 8.34
C PRO A 81 9.25 7.10 7.74
N ASP A 82 9.72 8.28 7.31
CA ASP A 82 11.05 8.43 6.70
C ASP A 82 12.16 8.16 7.70
N LEU A 83 12.01 8.62 8.95
CA LEU A 83 12.96 8.32 10.02
C LEU A 83 13.07 6.81 10.27
N VAL A 84 11.92 6.11 10.32
CA VAL A 84 11.88 4.65 10.52
C VAL A 84 12.52 3.92 9.34
N GLU A 85 12.21 4.31 8.11
CA GLU A 85 12.74 3.66 6.91
C GLU A 85 14.24 3.94 6.71
N GLY A 86 14.68 5.17 6.99
CA GLY A 86 16.09 5.53 7.02
C GLY A 86 16.87 4.73 8.08
N ALA A 87 16.28 4.53 9.26
CA ALA A 87 16.89 3.72 10.31
C ALA A 87 16.98 2.24 9.90
N ARG A 88 15.93 1.68 9.28
CA ARG A 88 15.95 0.32 8.72
C ARG A 88 17.04 0.18 7.67
N CYS A 89 17.17 1.14 6.77
CA CYS A 89 18.23 1.17 5.77
C CYS A 89 19.62 1.15 6.40
N GLY A 90 19.87 1.98 7.43
CA GLY A 90 21.17 2.00 8.12
C GLY A 90 21.49 0.72 8.88
N LEU A 91 20.47 0.07 9.46
CA LEU A 91 20.61 -1.24 10.09
C LEU A 91 20.94 -2.34 9.06
N VAL A 92 20.19 -2.40 7.95
CA VAL A 92 20.44 -3.34 6.84
C VAL A 92 21.85 -3.17 6.29
N ALA A 93 22.28 -1.92 6.04
CA ALA A 93 23.64 -1.62 5.59
C ALA A 93 24.73 -2.02 6.60
N GLY A 94 24.38 -2.10 7.88
CA GLY A 94 25.24 -2.61 8.95
C GLY A 94 25.21 -4.13 9.14
N GLY A 95 24.53 -4.88 8.26
CA GLY A 95 24.36 -6.33 8.39
C GLY A 95 23.35 -6.74 9.46
N LYS A 96 22.58 -5.80 10.00
CA LYS A 96 21.69 -5.96 11.15
C LYS A 96 20.24 -6.10 10.66
N MET A 97 19.74 -7.34 10.58
CA MET A 97 18.44 -7.69 9.98
C MET A 97 17.75 -8.83 10.74
N THR A 98 16.41 -8.87 10.73
CA THR A 98 15.67 -10.04 11.23
C THR A 98 15.65 -11.18 10.20
N PRO A 99 15.49 -12.45 10.63
CA PRO A 99 15.33 -13.57 9.70
C PRO A 99 14.19 -13.37 8.69
N THR A 100 13.09 -12.76 9.13
CA THR A 100 11.95 -12.46 8.26
C THR A 100 12.27 -11.38 7.23
N GLN A 101 13.04 -10.34 7.59
CA GLN A 101 13.51 -9.34 6.62
C GLN A 101 14.37 -10.00 5.53
N MET A 102 15.32 -10.86 5.92
CA MET A 102 16.14 -11.61 4.95
C MET A 102 15.29 -12.49 4.04
N LYS A 103 14.33 -13.23 4.61
CA LYS A 103 13.41 -14.06 3.81
C LYS A 103 12.62 -13.24 2.79
N ILE A 104 12.13 -12.05 3.17
CA ILE A 104 11.40 -11.16 2.25
C ILE A 104 12.33 -10.68 1.14
N ARG A 105 13.55 -10.24 1.48
CA ARG A 105 14.56 -9.86 0.49
C ARG A 105 14.78 -10.99 -0.51
N ASP A 106 15.16 -12.16 -0.02
CA ASP A 106 15.53 -13.31 -0.84
C ASP A 106 14.37 -13.74 -1.76
N THR A 107 13.15 -13.78 -1.22
CA THR A 107 11.94 -14.09 -2.01
C THR A 107 11.75 -13.08 -3.14
N VAL A 108 11.81 -11.79 -2.84
CA VAL A 108 11.56 -10.74 -3.84
C VAL A 108 12.69 -10.69 -4.87
N THR A 109 13.95 -10.89 -4.47
CA THR A 109 15.08 -10.91 -5.41
C THR A 109 15.09 -12.14 -6.30
N GLN A 110 14.69 -13.31 -5.77
CA GLN A 110 14.71 -14.56 -6.51
C GLN A 110 13.52 -14.69 -7.47
N TYR A 111 12.32 -14.30 -7.03
CA TYR A 111 11.08 -14.51 -7.79
C TYR A 111 10.54 -13.24 -8.44
N SER A 112 11.16 -12.08 -8.18
CA SER A 112 10.65 -10.77 -8.62
C SER A 112 9.22 -10.46 -8.12
N ASN A 113 8.75 -11.15 -7.07
CA ASN A 113 7.45 -10.93 -6.44
C ASN A 113 7.46 -11.31 -4.96
N THR A 114 6.45 -10.86 -4.22
CA THR A 114 6.39 -11.01 -2.75
C THR A 114 5.86 -12.36 -2.27
N LEU A 115 5.44 -13.23 -3.18
CA LEU A 115 4.75 -14.48 -2.86
C LEU A 115 5.62 -15.71 -3.12
N GLY A 116 6.78 -15.53 -3.76
CA GLY A 116 7.68 -16.63 -4.13
C GLY A 116 7.13 -17.49 -5.27
N ASP A 117 6.24 -16.91 -6.08
CA ASP A 117 5.59 -17.61 -7.19
C ASP A 117 6.48 -17.55 -8.45
N ALA A 118 6.62 -18.67 -9.16
CA ALA A 118 7.42 -18.77 -10.39
C ALA A 118 6.55 -18.79 -11.66
N GLY A 119 5.24 -18.62 -11.52
CA GLY A 119 4.29 -18.58 -12.63
C GLY A 119 4.48 -17.37 -13.54
N SER A 120 3.91 -17.48 -14.75
CA SER A 120 3.93 -16.41 -15.75
C SER A 120 3.33 -15.12 -15.20
N ARG A 121 4.01 -14.00 -15.44
CA ARG A 121 3.56 -12.66 -15.02
C ARG A 121 2.20 -12.29 -15.62
N LEU A 122 1.95 -12.72 -16.85
CA LEU A 122 0.69 -12.51 -17.56
C LEU A 122 -0.18 -13.77 -17.62
N GLY A 123 0.12 -14.80 -16.82
CA GLY A 123 -0.64 -16.05 -16.82
C GLY A 123 -2.12 -15.88 -16.48
N TRP A 124 -2.48 -14.83 -15.72
CA TRP A 124 -3.86 -14.47 -15.41
C TRP A 124 -4.68 -14.00 -16.64
N LEU A 125 -4.04 -13.73 -17.80
CA LEU A 125 -4.74 -13.43 -19.06
C LEU A 125 -5.19 -14.68 -19.82
N GLU A 126 -4.63 -15.85 -19.51
CA GLU A 126 -4.90 -17.08 -20.26
C GLU A 126 -6.40 -17.40 -20.24
N GLY A 127 -6.97 -17.65 -21.42
CA GLY A 127 -8.40 -17.96 -21.58
C GLY A 127 -9.36 -16.78 -21.43
N THR A 128 -8.88 -15.54 -21.20
CA THR A 128 -9.75 -14.37 -21.04
C THR A 128 -10.28 -13.79 -22.35
N GLY A 129 -9.58 -14.03 -23.47
CA GLY A 129 -9.89 -13.46 -24.78
C GLY A 129 -9.55 -11.97 -24.92
N LEU A 130 -8.90 -11.35 -23.91
CA LEU A 130 -8.50 -9.94 -23.95
C LEU A 130 -7.33 -9.74 -24.90
N VAL A 131 -7.41 -8.69 -25.74
CA VAL A 131 -6.38 -8.35 -26.73
C VAL A 131 -5.63 -7.11 -26.26
N LEU A 132 -4.30 -7.15 -26.29
CA LEU A 132 -3.48 -6.01 -25.90
C LEU A 132 -3.51 -4.95 -27.02
N PRO A 133 -3.75 -3.66 -26.69
CA PRO A 133 -3.72 -2.60 -27.68
C PRO A 133 -2.32 -2.38 -28.24
N GLU A 134 -2.23 -2.01 -29.52
CA GLU A 134 -0.99 -1.53 -30.13
C GLU A 134 -0.73 -0.08 -29.69
N ASN A 135 0.48 0.22 -29.21
CA ASN A 135 0.92 1.56 -28.79
C ASN A 135 -0.01 2.24 -27.75
N PRO A 136 -0.21 1.63 -26.57
CA PRO A 136 -1.10 2.18 -25.55
C PRO A 136 -0.60 3.53 -25.01
N LYS A 137 -1.53 4.46 -24.76
CA LYS A 137 -1.23 5.72 -24.05
C LYS A 137 -1.03 5.53 -22.55
N ALA A 138 -1.72 4.53 -21.98
CA ALA A 138 -1.62 4.18 -20.58
C ALA A 138 -1.36 2.68 -20.40
N VAL A 139 -0.58 2.32 -19.39
CA VAL A 139 -0.33 0.92 -19.01
C VAL A 139 -0.74 0.64 -17.58
N TYR A 140 -1.28 -0.56 -17.35
CA TYR A 140 -1.67 -1.02 -16.02
C TYR A 140 -0.51 -1.77 -15.34
N PHE A 141 -0.13 -1.29 -14.16
CA PHE A 141 0.80 -1.95 -13.24
C PHE A 141 0.02 -2.84 -12.27
N VAL A 142 0.06 -4.14 -12.54
CA VAL A 142 -0.79 -5.16 -11.91
C VAL A 142 -0.38 -5.43 -10.45
N GLY A 143 0.92 -5.43 -10.18
CA GLY A 143 1.49 -5.74 -8.87
C GLY A 143 1.42 -7.23 -8.51
N CYS A 144 2.10 -7.61 -7.41
CA CYS A 144 2.30 -9.03 -7.09
C CYS A 144 1.06 -9.74 -6.56
N LEU A 145 0.24 -9.06 -5.75
CA LEU A 145 -0.92 -9.69 -5.12
C LEU A 145 -2.00 -10.00 -6.15
N ASP A 146 -2.30 -9.08 -7.06
CA ASP A 146 -3.34 -9.32 -8.05
C ASP A 146 -2.90 -10.35 -9.08
N THR A 147 -1.63 -10.37 -9.50
CA THR A 147 -1.14 -11.42 -10.40
C THR A 147 -1.21 -12.83 -9.81
N TYR A 148 -0.74 -13.03 -8.58
CA TYR A 148 -0.49 -14.39 -8.07
C TYR A 148 -1.44 -14.83 -6.94
N ARG A 149 -2.18 -13.90 -6.32
CA ARG A 149 -3.09 -14.20 -5.20
C ARG A 149 -4.55 -13.89 -5.49
N TYR A 150 -4.81 -12.83 -6.25
CA TYR A 150 -6.16 -12.39 -6.64
C TYR A 150 -6.27 -12.22 -8.16
N PRO A 151 -5.96 -13.27 -8.96
CA PRO A 151 -5.98 -13.19 -10.43
C PRO A 151 -7.35 -12.77 -10.96
N GLU A 152 -8.44 -13.09 -10.26
CA GLU A 152 -9.78 -12.63 -10.59
C GLU A 152 -9.88 -11.10 -10.57
N THR A 153 -9.29 -10.45 -9.57
CA THR A 153 -9.27 -8.98 -9.47
C THR A 153 -8.37 -8.38 -10.55
N ALA A 154 -7.24 -9.02 -10.89
CA ALA A 154 -6.43 -8.60 -12.04
C ALA A 154 -7.23 -8.64 -13.35
N VAL A 155 -7.92 -9.74 -13.63
CA VAL A 155 -8.78 -9.91 -14.83
C VAL A 155 -9.90 -8.88 -14.86
N ASN A 156 -10.60 -8.69 -13.74
CA ASN A 156 -11.74 -7.76 -13.67
C ASN A 156 -11.27 -6.31 -13.86
N THR A 157 -10.14 -5.94 -13.25
CA THR A 157 -9.55 -4.60 -13.40
C THR A 157 -9.15 -4.37 -14.84
N TYR A 158 -8.38 -5.31 -15.42
CA TYR A 158 -7.86 -5.14 -16.77
C TYR A 158 -8.96 -5.20 -17.82
N ARG A 159 -10.03 -5.97 -17.65
CA ARG A 159 -11.17 -5.95 -18.57
C ARG A 159 -11.78 -4.56 -18.72
N ILE A 160 -11.88 -3.80 -17.61
CA ILE A 160 -12.38 -2.42 -17.64
C ILE A 160 -11.36 -1.52 -18.33
N LEU A 161 -10.10 -1.57 -17.90
CA LEU A 161 -9.04 -0.71 -18.43
C LEU A 161 -8.75 -0.97 -19.92
N ASN A 162 -8.75 -2.24 -20.35
CA ASN A 162 -8.53 -2.64 -21.73
C ASN A 162 -9.62 -2.11 -22.67
N SER A 163 -10.88 -2.02 -22.20
CA SER A 163 -11.96 -1.38 -22.96
C SER A 163 -11.75 0.12 -23.18
N MET A 164 -10.84 0.74 -22.42
CA MET A 164 -10.39 2.13 -22.53
C MET A 164 -9.04 2.26 -23.27
N GLY A 165 -8.57 1.19 -23.92
CA GLY A 165 -7.31 1.19 -24.67
C GLY A 165 -6.05 1.14 -23.79
N VAL A 166 -6.19 0.78 -22.51
CA VAL A 166 -5.05 0.60 -21.60
C VAL A 166 -4.32 -0.72 -21.93
N GLY A 167 -2.99 -0.66 -22.02
CA GLY A 167 -2.13 -1.81 -22.23
C GLY A 167 -1.54 -2.37 -20.93
N LEU A 168 -0.56 -3.27 -21.07
CA LEU A 168 0.16 -3.90 -19.97
C LEU A 168 1.67 -3.79 -20.16
N LEU A 169 2.39 -3.97 -19.06
CA LEU A 169 3.82 -4.20 -19.07
C LEU A 169 4.09 -5.71 -19.19
N ASN A 170 4.82 -6.12 -20.23
CA ASN A 170 5.03 -7.55 -20.54
C ASN A 170 5.87 -8.28 -19.48
N ASP A 171 6.88 -7.61 -18.93
CA ASP A 171 7.80 -8.18 -17.93
C ASP A 171 7.84 -7.29 -16.68
N GLU A 172 6.67 -6.88 -16.19
CA GLU A 172 6.55 -6.15 -14.92
C GLU A 172 7.14 -6.99 -13.76
N LYS A 173 7.99 -6.42 -12.94
CA LYS A 173 8.48 -7.01 -11.67
C LYS A 173 7.85 -6.33 -10.47
N CYS A 174 8.07 -6.86 -9.26
CA CYS A 174 7.65 -6.23 -8.02
C CYS A 174 8.00 -4.73 -8.00
N CYS A 175 7.08 -3.90 -7.51
CA CYS A 175 7.27 -2.46 -7.37
C CYS A 175 8.37 -2.05 -6.36
N ALA A 176 9.10 -3.01 -5.80
CA ALA A 176 10.14 -2.83 -4.78
C ALA A 176 9.67 -2.24 -3.43
N SER A 177 8.38 -1.93 -3.26
CA SER A 177 7.82 -1.38 -2.00
C SER A 177 8.27 -2.15 -0.75
N PRO A 178 8.15 -3.49 -0.67
CA PRO A 178 8.56 -4.22 0.53
C PRO A 178 10.06 -4.10 0.85
N LEU A 179 10.91 -4.03 -0.17
CA LEU A 179 12.36 -3.90 -0.01
C LEU A 179 12.71 -2.51 0.54
N LEU A 180 12.18 -1.44 -0.08
CA LEU A 180 12.40 -0.07 0.37
C LEU A 180 11.96 0.12 1.83
N ARG A 181 10.74 -0.30 2.17
CA ARG A 181 10.20 -0.14 3.53
C ARG A 181 10.94 -0.97 4.58
N LEU A 182 11.72 -1.97 4.17
CA LEU A 182 12.56 -2.80 5.05
C LEU A 182 14.03 -2.39 5.06
N GLY A 183 14.45 -1.44 4.21
CA GLY A 183 15.82 -0.92 4.16
C GLY A 183 16.73 -1.55 3.09
N PHE A 184 16.20 -2.42 2.23
CA PHE A 184 16.93 -3.10 1.15
C PHE A 184 16.97 -2.24 -0.13
N VAL A 185 17.60 -1.07 -0.04
CA VAL A 185 17.58 -0.07 -1.12
C VAL A 185 18.31 -0.53 -2.38
N ASN A 186 19.41 -1.27 -2.24
CA ASN A 186 20.20 -1.72 -3.39
C ASN A 186 19.44 -2.78 -4.20
N GLU A 187 18.79 -3.72 -3.51
CA GLU A 187 17.95 -4.74 -4.13
C GLU A 187 16.68 -4.12 -4.74
N ALA A 188 16.12 -3.09 -4.10
CA ALA A 188 15.00 -2.33 -4.64
C ALA A 188 15.35 -1.66 -5.97
N ASP A 189 16.50 -0.98 -6.04
CA ASP A 189 16.94 -0.22 -7.21
C ASP A 189 16.99 -1.09 -8.48
N ALA A 190 17.41 -2.35 -8.38
CA ALA A 190 17.47 -3.26 -9.51
C ALA A 190 16.08 -3.54 -10.12
N LEU A 191 15.07 -3.76 -9.27
CA LEU A 191 13.69 -4.00 -9.70
C LEU A 191 13.04 -2.72 -10.24
N MET A 192 13.34 -1.58 -9.62
CA MET A 192 12.83 -0.28 -10.05
C MET A 192 13.35 0.07 -11.44
N LYS A 193 14.67 -0.06 -11.68
CA LYS A 193 15.28 0.17 -13.00
C LYS A 193 14.66 -0.69 -14.09
N HIS A 194 14.51 -1.99 -13.83
CA HIS A 194 13.85 -2.91 -14.76
C HIS A 194 12.44 -2.44 -15.13
N ASN A 195 11.63 -2.08 -14.13
CA ASN A 195 10.28 -1.61 -14.36
C ASN A 195 10.25 -0.26 -15.09
N ILE A 196 11.16 0.67 -14.81
CA ILE A 196 11.30 1.94 -15.54
C ILE A 196 11.60 1.67 -17.03
N ASP A 197 12.47 0.71 -17.33
CA ASP A 197 12.78 0.33 -18.71
C ASP A 197 11.54 -0.26 -19.41
N GLN A 198 10.77 -1.13 -18.74
CA GLN A 198 9.50 -1.64 -19.29
C GLN A 198 8.49 -0.52 -19.57
N ILE A 199 8.37 0.46 -18.68
CA ILE A 199 7.48 1.61 -18.86
C ILE A 199 7.91 2.45 -20.06
N LYS A 200 9.20 2.78 -20.18
CA LYS A 200 9.75 3.51 -21.32
C LYS A 200 9.55 2.76 -22.64
N MET A 201 9.78 1.45 -22.64
CA MET A 201 9.58 0.60 -23.81
C MET A 201 8.12 0.54 -24.27
N SER A 202 7.16 0.68 -23.35
CA SER A 202 5.73 0.69 -23.70
C SER A 202 5.30 1.94 -24.48
N GLY A 203 6.06 3.04 -24.38
CA GLY A 203 5.72 4.33 -24.97
C GLY A 203 4.53 5.05 -24.31
N ALA A 204 3.98 4.49 -23.22
CA ALA A 204 2.89 5.09 -22.49
C ALA A 204 3.34 6.32 -21.69
N ASP A 205 2.49 7.35 -21.66
CA ASP A 205 2.68 8.55 -20.85
C ASP A 205 1.95 8.47 -19.50
N THR A 206 1.20 7.39 -19.25
CA THR A 206 0.46 7.17 -18.01
C THR A 206 0.65 5.74 -17.50
N ILE A 207 0.88 5.59 -16.20
CA ILE A 207 0.90 4.31 -15.49
C ILE A 207 -0.18 4.26 -14.42
N ILE A 208 -1.00 3.22 -14.47
CA ILE A 208 -2.15 3.01 -13.60
C ILE A 208 -1.81 1.91 -12.59
N ALA A 209 -1.83 2.21 -11.30
CA ALA A 209 -1.46 1.25 -10.25
C ALA A 209 -2.70 0.62 -9.58
N GLY A 210 -2.76 -0.72 -9.55
CA GLY A 210 -3.86 -1.48 -8.93
C GLY A 210 -3.79 -1.59 -7.40
N CYS A 211 -2.66 -1.21 -6.81
CA CYS A 211 -2.43 -1.36 -5.38
C CYS A 211 -1.84 -0.08 -4.78
N ALA A 212 -2.39 0.36 -3.65
CA ALA A 212 -1.89 1.53 -2.91
C ALA A 212 -0.37 1.49 -2.65
N GLY A 213 0.20 0.32 -2.34
CA GLY A 213 1.64 0.17 -2.14
C GLY A 213 2.46 0.30 -3.41
N CYS A 214 1.94 -0.19 -4.54
CA CYS A 214 2.59 0.00 -5.84
C CYS A 214 2.52 1.47 -6.26
N TYR A 215 1.34 2.08 -6.13
CA TYR A 215 1.13 3.51 -6.42
C TYR A 215 2.09 4.40 -5.65
N ASN A 216 2.16 4.27 -4.32
CA ASN A 216 3.06 5.09 -3.50
C ASN A 216 4.53 4.95 -3.92
N THR A 217 4.97 3.72 -4.24
CA THR A 217 6.37 3.53 -4.66
C THR A 217 6.63 4.06 -6.07
N LEU A 218 5.74 3.79 -7.03
CA LEU A 218 5.85 4.32 -8.39
C LEU A 218 5.85 5.85 -8.40
N LYS A 219 4.98 6.48 -7.60
CA LYS A 219 4.85 7.94 -7.55
C LYS A 219 6.04 8.63 -6.87
N ASN A 220 6.50 8.08 -5.74
CA ASN A 220 7.42 8.79 -4.84
C ASN A 220 8.85 8.26 -4.85
N ASN A 221 9.10 7.12 -5.50
CA ASN A 221 10.43 6.51 -5.52
C ASN A 221 10.97 6.24 -6.92
N TYR A 222 10.12 6.12 -7.93
CA TYR A 222 10.59 5.92 -9.30
C TYR A 222 10.90 7.26 -9.96
N ASP A 223 11.95 7.25 -10.79
CA ASP A 223 12.26 8.34 -11.70
C ASP A 223 11.53 8.11 -13.04
N LEU A 224 10.36 8.74 -13.15
CA LEU A 224 9.41 8.57 -14.25
C LEU A 224 9.12 9.92 -14.92
N ASP A 225 10.17 10.61 -15.33
CA ASP A 225 10.07 11.89 -16.04
C ASP A 225 9.06 11.84 -17.20
N GLY A 226 8.06 12.73 -17.13
CA GLY A 226 7.03 12.86 -18.16
C GLY A 226 5.94 11.78 -18.14
N VAL A 227 5.97 10.82 -17.21
CA VAL A 227 4.94 9.78 -17.07
C VAL A 227 4.05 10.09 -15.87
N ASN A 228 2.74 10.17 -16.10
CA ASN A 228 1.76 10.37 -15.06
C ASN A 228 1.47 9.06 -14.30
N VAL A 229 1.65 9.04 -12.99
CA VAL A 229 1.34 7.89 -12.13
C VAL A 229 0.00 8.15 -11.44
N VAL A 230 -0.99 7.28 -11.68
CA VAL A 230 -2.34 7.36 -11.10
C VAL A 230 -2.78 6.02 -10.51
N THR A 231 -3.72 6.05 -9.57
CA THR A 231 -4.43 4.85 -9.13
C THR A 231 -5.51 4.44 -10.15
N VAL A 232 -5.96 3.18 -10.06
CA VAL A 232 -7.14 2.74 -10.81
C VAL A 232 -8.37 3.61 -10.50
N SER A 233 -8.58 4.03 -9.25
CA SER A 233 -9.70 4.91 -8.90
C SER A 233 -9.62 6.29 -9.57
N GLU A 234 -8.45 6.94 -9.57
CA GLU A 234 -8.28 8.23 -10.26
C GLU A 234 -8.53 8.10 -11.76
N TYR A 235 -7.99 7.05 -12.39
CA TYR A 235 -8.16 6.82 -13.82
C TYR A 235 -9.63 6.54 -14.20
N LEU A 236 -10.35 5.75 -13.40
CA LEU A 236 -11.77 5.48 -13.66
C LEU A 236 -12.65 6.70 -13.41
N VAL A 237 -12.29 7.58 -12.46
CA VAL A 237 -13.01 8.84 -12.25
C VAL A 237 -12.80 9.80 -13.43
N SER A 238 -11.59 9.90 -13.99
CA SER A 238 -11.35 10.73 -15.17
C SER A 238 -12.01 10.19 -16.44
N HIS A 239 -12.39 8.91 -16.47
CA HIS A 239 -13.09 8.24 -17.57
C HIS A 239 -14.50 7.79 -17.17
N LEU A 240 -15.13 8.47 -16.21
CA LEU A 240 -16.40 8.03 -15.62
C LEU A 240 -17.53 7.92 -16.65
N ASP A 241 -17.58 8.84 -17.62
CA ASP A 241 -18.60 8.80 -18.68
C ASP A 241 -18.48 7.55 -19.54
N ASP A 242 -17.26 7.13 -19.88
CA ASP A 242 -17.04 5.92 -20.66
C ASP A 242 -17.30 4.67 -19.81
N LEU A 243 -16.95 4.71 -18.52
CA LEU A 243 -17.32 3.66 -17.57
C LEU A 243 -18.85 3.49 -17.49
N LYS A 244 -19.61 4.59 -17.41
CA LYS A 244 -21.09 4.59 -17.42
C LYS A 244 -21.65 4.04 -18.72
N LYS A 245 -21.16 4.49 -19.88
CA LYS A 245 -21.55 3.94 -21.20
C LYS A 245 -21.26 2.44 -21.31
N SER A 246 -20.24 1.94 -20.61
CA SER A 246 -19.91 0.51 -20.56
C SER A 246 -20.82 -0.33 -19.64
N GLY A 247 -21.95 0.22 -19.19
CA GLY A 247 -22.98 -0.51 -18.44
C GLY A 247 -22.85 -0.44 -16.91
N LEU A 248 -22.20 0.60 -16.35
CA LEU A 248 -22.16 0.80 -14.90
C LEU A 248 -23.57 1.13 -14.37
N GLY A 249 -24.17 0.17 -13.66
CA GLY A 249 -25.48 0.27 -13.04
C GLY A 249 -25.44 0.77 -11.60
N LYS A 250 -26.61 0.70 -10.95
CA LYS A 250 -26.79 1.01 -9.52
C LYS A 250 -27.05 -0.27 -8.73
N LEU A 251 -26.56 -0.31 -7.51
CA LEU A 251 -26.79 -1.40 -6.55
C LEU A 251 -27.48 -0.87 -5.30
N ASP A 252 -28.43 -1.64 -4.78
CA ASP A 252 -29.05 -1.38 -3.47
C ASP A 252 -28.26 -2.12 -2.38
N LEU A 253 -27.07 -1.60 -2.07
CA LEU A 253 -26.15 -2.12 -1.07
C LEU A 253 -25.67 -0.99 -0.17
N LYS A 254 -25.47 -1.27 1.11
CA LYS A 254 -24.80 -0.38 2.07
C LYS A 254 -23.33 -0.72 2.13
N ILE A 255 -22.48 0.25 1.80
CA ILE A 255 -21.04 0.07 1.69
C ILE A 255 -20.34 0.89 2.75
N THR A 256 -19.26 0.37 3.34
CA THR A 256 -18.28 1.18 4.06
C THR A 256 -16.94 1.14 3.33
N TYR A 257 -16.13 2.18 3.45
CA TYR A 257 -14.82 2.26 2.82
C TYR A 257 -13.67 2.21 3.84
N HIS A 258 -12.61 1.47 3.51
CA HIS A 258 -11.34 1.50 4.21
C HIS A 258 -10.30 2.27 3.38
N ASP A 259 -9.87 3.42 3.89
CA ASP A 259 -8.80 4.23 3.28
C ASP A 259 -7.41 3.57 3.43
N PRO A 260 -6.77 3.12 2.34
CA PRO A 260 -5.41 2.59 2.41
C PRO A 260 -4.41 3.71 2.68
N CYS A 261 -3.54 3.53 3.68
CA CYS A 261 -2.63 4.59 4.11
C CYS A 261 -1.69 5.11 3.00
N HIS A 262 -1.20 4.24 2.11
CA HIS A 262 -0.33 4.65 1.01
C HIS A 262 -1.05 5.45 -0.08
N SER A 263 -2.33 5.22 -0.37
CA SER A 263 -3.07 6.09 -1.31
C SER A 263 -3.54 7.37 -0.60
N GLY A 264 -4.09 7.23 0.60
CA GLY A 264 -4.61 8.34 1.37
C GLY A 264 -3.53 9.20 2.04
N ARG A 265 -3.01 8.77 3.20
CA ARG A 265 -2.09 9.59 4.00
C ARG A 265 -0.80 10.00 3.30
N HIS A 266 -0.29 9.17 2.39
CA HIS A 266 0.96 9.46 1.66
C HIS A 266 0.74 10.23 0.35
N ASN A 267 -0.44 10.16 -0.27
CA ASN A 267 -0.66 10.71 -1.62
C ASN A 267 -2.01 11.46 -1.80
N ASN A 268 -2.75 11.67 -0.70
CA ASN A 268 -4.01 12.42 -0.63
C ASN A 268 -5.16 11.90 -1.52
N ILE A 269 -5.16 10.61 -1.87
CA ILE A 269 -6.24 9.97 -2.63
C ILE A 269 -7.31 9.46 -1.66
N PHE A 270 -8.41 10.19 -1.57
CA PHE A 270 -9.53 9.90 -0.67
C PHE A 270 -10.89 10.00 -1.37
N ASP A 271 -11.02 10.91 -2.33
CA ASP A 271 -12.31 11.27 -2.91
C ASP A 271 -12.65 10.42 -4.12
N GLU A 272 -11.65 9.98 -4.90
CA GLU A 272 -11.82 9.21 -6.13
C GLU A 272 -12.45 7.83 -5.87
N PRO A 273 -12.01 7.05 -4.86
CA PRO A 273 -12.70 5.81 -4.51
C PRO A 273 -14.15 6.05 -4.06
N ARG A 274 -14.39 7.12 -3.30
CA ARG A 274 -15.74 7.48 -2.80
C ARG A 274 -16.66 7.92 -3.93
N ALA A 275 -16.15 8.68 -4.90
CA ALA A 275 -16.90 9.10 -6.08
C ALA A 275 -17.42 7.89 -6.86
N LEU A 276 -16.58 6.88 -7.08
CA LEU A 276 -16.99 5.63 -7.72
C LEU A 276 -18.01 4.85 -6.89
N ILE A 277 -17.84 4.77 -5.56
CA ILE A 277 -18.82 4.12 -4.68
C ILE A 277 -20.17 4.86 -4.71
N HIS A 278 -20.17 6.20 -4.67
CA HIS A 278 -21.39 7.00 -4.79
C HIS A 278 -22.09 6.80 -6.14
N GLU A 279 -21.33 6.60 -7.20
CA GLU A 279 -21.87 6.26 -8.51
C GLU A 279 -22.50 4.87 -8.56
N ILE A 280 -22.16 3.96 -7.66
CA ILE A 280 -22.73 2.61 -7.65
C ILE A 280 -23.90 2.51 -6.68
N VAL A 281 -23.74 2.96 -5.43
CA VAL A 281 -24.75 2.76 -4.37
C VAL A 281 -25.51 4.02 -3.97
N GLY A 282 -25.09 5.20 -4.46
CA GLY A 282 -25.60 6.48 -4.01
C GLY A 282 -24.88 7.00 -2.76
N LYS A 283 -25.04 8.31 -2.48
CA LYS A 283 -24.34 8.96 -1.37
C LYS A 283 -24.78 8.46 0.00
N ASP A 284 -26.09 8.24 0.16
CA ASP A 284 -26.69 7.86 1.45
C ASP A 284 -26.38 6.41 1.86
N ASN A 285 -25.90 5.59 0.92
CA ASN A 285 -25.53 4.20 1.14
C ASN A 285 -24.01 3.99 1.33
N LEU A 286 -23.19 5.05 1.27
CA LEU A 286 -21.82 5.00 1.79
C LEU A 286 -21.86 5.36 3.28
N ILE A 287 -21.80 4.34 4.13
CA ILE A 287 -21.75 4.49 5.58
C ILE A 287 -20.29 4.46 6.01
N GLU A 288 -19.76 5.63 6.36
CA GLU A 288 -18.35 5.77 6.73
C GLU A 288 -18.00 5.07 8.05
N MET A 289 -16.74 4.63 8.15
CA MET A 289 -16.18 4.08 9.38
C MET A 289 -16.02 5.15 10.47
N ALA A 290 -15.88 4.74 11.73
CA ALA A 290 -15.66 5.68 12.85
C ALA A 290 -14.42 6.56 12.68
N THR A 291 -13.39 6.06 11.98
CA THR A 291 -12.23 6.84 11.56
C THR A 291 -11.99 6.70 10.05
N ILE A 292 -11.83 7.83 9.36
CA ILE A 292 -11.76 7.92 7.90
C ILE A 292 -10.62 8.82 7.44
N ARG A 293 -10.34 8.78 6.14
CA ARG A 293 -9.37 9.65 5.46
C ARG A 293 -8.01 9.63 6.18
N GLU A 294 -7.44 10.79 6.47
CA GLU A 294 -6.15 10.93 7.15
C GLU A 294 -6.16 10.34 8.57
N LYS A 295 -7.34 10.18 9.18
CA LYS A 295 -7.54 9.62 10.51
C LYS A 295 -7.79 8.11 10.52
N SER A 296 -7.92 7.48 9.35
CA SER A 296 -8.18 6.04 9.21
C SER A 296 -7.11 5.20 9.92
N ARG A 297 -7.55 4.28 10.80
CA ARG A 297 -6.65 3.31 11.44
C ARG A 297 -5.96 2.42 10.39
N CYS A 298 -4.70 2.09 10.64
CA CYS A 298 -3.93 1.20 9.77
C CYS A 298 -4.50 -0.22 9.80
N CYS A 299 -4.62 -0.87 8.64
CA CYS A 299 -5.00 -2.29 8.58
C CYS A 299 -3.97 -3.23 9.23
N GLY A 300 -2.72 -2.81 9.45
CA GLY A 300 -1.66 -3.63 10.05
C GLY A 300 -0.68 -4.29 9.05
N GLY A 301 -1.04 -4.33 7.76
CA GLY A 301 -0.32 -5.16 6.78
C GLY A 301 1.04 -4.64 6.30
N GLY A 302 1.28 -3.32 6.37
CA GLY A 302 2.43 -2.65 5.75
C GLY A 302 3.76 -2.79 6.50
N GLY A 303 4.83 -2.21 5.93
CA GLY A 303 6.14 -2.07 6.58
C GLY A 303 6.84 -3.38 6.97
N GLY A 304 6.43 -4.52 6.38
CA GLY A 304 6.93 -5.86 6.71
C GLY A 304 6.30 -6.47 7.96
N VAL A 305 5.40 -5.76 8.65
CA VAL A 305 4.80 -6.18 9.93
C VAL A 305 3.95 -7.43 9.76
N ARG A 306 3.19 -7.55 8.66
CA ARG A 306 2.37 -8.75 8.41
C ARG A 306 3.18 -10.05 8.45
N SER A 307 4.38 -10.02 7.87
CA SER A 307 5.25 -11.20 7.77
C SER A 307 6.10 -11.38 9.02
N GLY A 308 6.66 -10.28 9.57
CA GLY A 308 7.58 -10.34 10.70
C GLY A 308 6.92 -10.42 12.08
N TYR A 309 5.71 -9.91 12.22
CA TYR A 309 4.99 -9.74 13.49
C TYR A 309 3.49 -10.00 13.26
N ASN A 310 3.16 -11.23 12.82
CA ASN A 310 1.83 -11.55 12.33
C ASN A 310 0.71 -11.31 13.37
N ASP A 311 0.92 -11.72 14.62
CA ASP A 311 -0.05 -11.50 15.70
C ASP A 311 -0.36 -10.01 15.91
N LEU A 312 0.68 -9.16 15.87
CA LEU A 312 0.52 -7.71 15.95
C LEU A 312 -0.26 -7.17 14.74
N SER A 313 0.08 -7.63 13.53
CA SER A 313 -0.61 -7.24 12.30
C SER A 313 -2.11 -7.57 12.34
N LEU A 314 -2.47 -8.77 12.81
CA LEU A 314 -3.85 -9.21 12.93
C LEU A 314 -4.59 -8.49 14.06
N ALA A 315 -3.93 -8.22 15.20
CA ALA A 315 -4.50 -7.42 16.28
C ALA A 315 -4.83 -5.98 15.83
N MET A 316 -3.94 -5.36 15.05
CA MET A 316 -4.19 -4.04 14.44
C MET A 316 -5.36 -4.08 13.44
N ALA A 317 -5.43 -5.11 12.61
CA ALA A 317 -6.54 -5.30 11.67
C ALA A 317 -7.88 -5.48 12.40
N LYS A 318 -7.93 -6.30 13.44
CA LYS A 318 -9.12 -6.50 14.28
C LYS A 318 -9.59 -5.18 14.89
N ARG A 319 -8.67 -4.37 15.41
CA ARG A 319 -8.98 -3.03 15.92
C ARG A 319 -9.44 -2.05 14.84
N ARG A 320 -9.02 -2.22 13.59
CA ARG A 320 -9.59 -1.46 12.46
C ARG A 320 -11.01 -1.90 12.15
N LEU A 321 -11.32 -3.20 12.22
CA LEU A 321 -12.66 -3.73 11.98
C LEU A 321 -13.69 -3.26 13.02
N GLU A 322 -13.26 -2.87 14.21
CA GLU A 322 -14.15 -2.24 15.20
C GLU A 322 -14.68 -0.87 14.77
N ASP A 323 -14.06 -0.21 13.78
CA ASP A 323 -14.57 1.05 13.21
C ASP A 323 -15.70 0.84 12.19
N VAL A 324 -15.98 -0.42 11.82
CA VAL A 324 -16.98 -0.77 10.80
C VAL A 324 -18.39 -0.50 11.36
N PRO A 325 -19.23 0.30 10.68
CA PRO A 325 -20.60 0.52 11.12
C PRO A 325 -21.44 -0.75 10.99
N LYS A 326 -22.48 -0.87 11.83
CA LYS A 326 -23.42 -2.00 11.74
C LYS A 326 -24.31 -1.88 10.50
N GLY A 327 -24.66 -3.03 9.92
CA GLY A 327 -25.66 -3.11 8.85
C GLY A 327 -25.17 -2.68 7.47
N VAL A 328 -23.85 -2.71 7.24
CA VAL A 328 -23.25 -2.63 5.90
C VAL A 328 -23.05 -4.03 5.33
N ASP A 329 -23.14 -4.14 4.01
CA ASP A 329 -23.00 -5.40 3.28
C ASP A 329 -21.53 -5.72 3.00
N TYR A 330 -20.72 -4.70 2.72
CA TYR A 330 -19.31 -4.86 2.35
C TYR A 330 -18.41 -3.76 2.91
N ILE A 331 -17.18 -4.16 3.23
CA ILE A 331 -16.03 -3.26 3.40
C ILE A 331 -15.28 -3.19 2.07
N VAL A 332 -15.24 -2.01 1.46
CA VAL A 332 -14.53 -1.76 0.20
C VAL A 332 -13.18 -1.14 0.47
N THR A 333 -12.15 -1.55 -0.29
CA THR A 333 -10.79 -0.98 -0.27
C THR A 333 -10.20 -0.98 -1.67
N THR A 334 -9.14 -0.20 -1.91
CA THR A 334 -8.38 -0.14 -3.18
C THR A 334 -6.96 -0.67 -3.02
N CYS A 335 -6.78 -1.63 -2.12
CA CYS A 335 -5.46 -2.14 -1.78
C CYS A 335 -5.53 -3.64 -1.45
N PRO A 336 -4.99 -4.49 -2.33
CA PRO A 336 -4.97 -5.94 -2.12
C PRO A 336 -4.31 -6.39 -0.81
N LEU A 337 -3.31 -5.63 -0.31
CA LEU A 337 -2.69 -5.92 0.98
C LEU A 337 -3.62 -5.60 2.17
N CYS A 338 -4.39 -4.51 2.08
CA CYS A 338 -5.39 -4.18 3.09
C CYS A 338 -6.52 -5.19 3.06
N LEU A 339 -7.02 -5.53 1.87
CA LEU A 339 -8.01 -6.59 1.64
C LEU A 339 -7.58 -7.89 2.30
N ARG A 340 -6.36 -8.36 2.00
CA ARG A 340 -5.79 -9.57 2.62
C ARG A 340 -5.79 -9.50 4.13
N ASN A 341 -5.20 -8.44 4.70
CA ASN A 341 -4.98 -8.38 6.14
C ASN A 341 -6.28 -8.20 6.94
N LEU A 342 -7.26 -7.48 6.38
CA LEU A 342 -8.58 -7.33 7.00
C LEU A 342 -9.40 -8.62 6.92
N ARG A 343 -9.34 -9.37 5.79
CA ARG A 343 -9.98 -10.70 5.69
C ARG A 343 -9.38 -11.67 6.70
N ASP A 344 -8.05 -11.73 6.79
CA ASP A 344 -7.34 -12.66 7.69
C ASP A 344 -7.62 -12.37 9.19
N ALA A 345 -8.10 -11.16 9.53
CA ALA A 345 -8.43 -10.78 10.91
C ALA A 345 -9.78 -11.32 11.41
N GLY A 346 -10.62 -11.86 10.52
CA GLY A 346 -11.85 -12.59 10.86
C GLY A 346 -13.02 -11.72 11.33
N GLY A 347 -13.36 -10.65 10.58
CA GLY A 347 -14.59 -9.88 10.81
C GLY A 347 -15.83 -10.50 10.15
N ASP A 348 -17.02 -10.11 10.62
CA ASP A 348 -18.30 -10.63 10.11
C ASP A 348 -18.69 -10.06 8.74
N ILE A 349 -18.20 -8.86 8.41
CA ILE A 349 -18.52 -8.17 7.15
C ILE A 349 -17.49 -8.55 6.08
N PRO A 350 -17.92 -9.05 4.90
CA PRO A 350 -17.00 -9.36 3.80
C PRO A 350 -16.23 -8.13 3.32
N VAL A 351 -14.93 -8.29 3.12
CA VAL A 351 -14.04 -7.26 2.56
C VAL A 351 -13.84 -7.54 1.07
N ILE A 352 -14.07 -6.56 0.20
CA ILE A 352 -13.91 -6.66 -1.26
C ILE A 352 -13.05 -5.52 -1.80
N ASP A 353 -12.48 -5.72 -2.99
CA ASP A 353 -11.83 -4.64 -3.72
C ASP A 353 -12.90 -3.77 -4.40
N LEU A 354 -12.59 -2.49 -4.61
CA LEU A 354 -13.46 -1.56 -5.35
C LEU A 354 -13.84 -2.09 -6.73
N ILE A 355 -12.93 -2.79 -7.40
CA ILE A 355 -13.20 -3.37 -8.72
C ILE A 355 -14.25 -4.47 -8.67
N GLU A 356 -14.33 -5.23 -7.58
CA GLU A 356 -15.38 -6.24 -7.42
C GLU A 356 -16.75 -5.58 -7.22
N LEU A 357 -16.81 -4.45 -6.49
CA LEU A 357 -18.05 -3.66 -6.40
C LEU A 357 -18.48 -3.12 -7.76
N ILE A 358 -17.53 -2.57 -8.54
CA ILE A 358 -17.79 -2.11 -9.91
C ILE A 358 -18.33 -3.25 -10.76
N LYS A 359 -17.71 -4.43 -10.70
CA LYS A 359 -18.15 -5.61 -11.43
C LYS A 359 -19.57 -6.05 -11.07
N MET A 360 -19.92 -6.06 -9.78
CA MET A 360 -21.29 -6.37 -9.34
C MET A 360 -22.31 -5.40 -9.95
N ALA A 361 -21.90 -4.15 -10.21
CA ALA A 361 -22.74 -3.13 -10.80
C ALA A 361 -22.77 -3.13 -12.33
N LYS A 362 -21.88 -3.89 -13.01
CA LYS A 362 -21.91 -3.98 -14.48
C LYS A 362 -22.96 -5.01 -14.91
N ASN A 363 -23.90 -4.57 -15.75
CA ASN A 363 -24.90 -5.43 -16.38
C ASN A 363 -24.35 -6.20 -17.58
#